data_AF-A0A1B8ZLL0-F1
#
_entry.id   AF-A0A1B8ZLL0-F1
#
_cell.length_a   1.000
_cell.length_b   1.000
_cell.length_c   1.000
_cell.angle_alpha   90.00
_cell.angle_beta   90.00
_cell.angle_gamma   90.00
#
_symmetry.space_group_name_H-M   'P 1'
#
loop_
_entity.id
_entity.type
_entity.pdbx_description
1 polymer ?
#
loop_
_entity_poly.entity_id
_entity_poly.type
_entity_poly.pdbx_seq_one_letter_code
_entity_poly.pdbx_strand_id
1 'polypeptide(L)'
;MDFRKGGMYSMIRFENKIKLKIMGKSIIILIISSLVAVACNDKANGAKTEIPVKVDSSKMRKKEAVVVLDEVQHWMKKGVTKKLSTNKVNKEINPLMEKYQKLLEKMNKQDSTEIQNYRVKLINELIDLQIQQK
;
A
#
# COMPACT_ATOMS: atom_id res chain seq x y z
N MET A 1 17.99 33.86 55.92
CA MET A 1 16.91 33.01 55.38
C MET A 1 17.13 32.86 53.88
N ASP A 2 16.94 31.61 53.44
CA ASP A 2 17.36 30.93 52.20
C ASP A 2 17.23 31.71 50.88
N PHE A 3 18.24 31.72 50.00
CA PHE A 3 18.73 30.66 49.10
C PHE A 3 17.77 30.22 47.98
N ARG A 4 18.17 30.61 46.75
CA ARG A 4 18.18 29.82 45.49
C ARG A 4 16.92 28.98 45.18
N LYS A 5 15.93 29.54 44.45
CA LYS A 5 14.92 28.73 43.73
C LYS A 5 14.49 29.25 42.34
N GLY A 6 15.26 30.12 41.70
CA GLY A 6 14.89 30.68 40.38
C GLY A 6 15.51 29.99 39.15
N GLY A 7 16.64 29.29 39.31
CA GLY A 7 17.48 28.87 38.16
C GLY A 7 17.43 27.38 37.78
N MET A 8 16.76 26.52 38.56
CA MET A 8 16.86 25.06 38.37
C MET A 8 15.85 24.47 37.37
N TYR A 9 14.77 25.19 37.04
CA TYR A 9 13.71 24.64 36.18
C TYR A 9 13.97 24.79 34.67
N SER A 10 14.83 25.72 34.23
CA SER A 10 15.09 25.89 32.78
C SER A 10 16.18 24.94 32.25
N MET A 11 17.12 24.52 33.10
CA MET A 11 18.24 23.66 32.71
C MET A 11 17.81 22.18 32.51
N ILE A 12 16.89 21.68 33.35
CA ILE A 12 16.36 20.30 33.26
C ILE A 12 15.62 20.06 31.93
N ARG A 13 14.99 21.09 31.37
CA ARG A 13 14.18 20.97 30.13
C ARG A 13 15.05 20.94 28.86
N PHE A 14 16.30 21.42 28.92
CA PHE A 14 17.22 21.40 27.77
C PHE A 14 17.98 20.08 27.66
N GLU A 15 18.40 19.49 28.80
CA GLU A 15 19.17 18.24 28.79
C GLU A 15 18.34 17.02 28.34
N ASN A 16 17.04 16.99 28.66
CA ASN A 16 16.16 15.88 28.24
C ASN A 16 15.86 15.86 26.73
N LYS A 17 15.98 16.99 26.01
CA LYS A 17 15.81 17.00 24.55
C LYS A 17 17.01 16.44 23.79
N ILE A 18 18.21 16.53 24.38
CA ILE A 18 19.45 16.08 23.73
C ILE A 18 19.61 14.56 23.88
N LYS A 19 19.30 13.98 25.05
CA LYS A 19 19.37 12.53 25.27
C LYS A 19 18.35 11.72 24.46
N LEU A 20 17.15 12.26 24.25
CA LEU A 20 16.10 11.57 23.48
C LEU A 20 16.42 11.47 21.97
N LYS A 21 17.25 12.37 21.43
CA LYS A 21 17.57 12.42 20.00
C LYS A 21 18.74 11.50 19.62
N ILE A 22 19.57 11.11 20.58
CA ILE A 22 20.79 10.31 20.33
C ILE A 22 20.51 8.80 20.50
N MET A 23 19.57 8.40 21.36
CA MET A 23 19.23 6.97 21.56
C MET A 23 18.46 6.32 20.40
N GLY A 24 17.82 7.09 19.52
CA GLY A 24 17.03 6.53 18.41
C GLY A 24 17.84 6.03 17.21
N LYS A 25 19.13 6.39 17.10
CA LYS A 25 19.95 6.03 15.93
C LYS A 25 20.81 4.77 16.10
N SER A 26 20.97 4.25 17.32
CA SER A 26 21.85 3.10 17.58
C SER A 26 21.14 1.74 17.61
N ILE A 27 19.81 1.69 17.56
CA ILE A 27 19.06 0.42 17.58
C ILE A 27 18.88 -0.18 16.17
N ILE A 28 18.95 0.64 15.11
CA ILE A 28 18.71 0.19 13.73
C ILE A 28 19.85 -0.68 13.18
N ILE A 29 21.07 -0.55 13.73
CA ILE A 29 22.25 -1.26 13.21
C ILE A 29 22.34 -2.71 13.74
N LEU A 30 21.72 -3.04 14.87
CA LEU A 30 21.83 -4.38 15.48
C LEU A 30 20.87 -5.43 14.92
N ILE A 31 19.82 -5.04 14.19
CA ILE A 31 18.81 -5.98 13.66
C ILE A 31 19.24 -6.58 12.30
N ILE A 32 20.22 -5.99 11.61
CA ILE A 32 20.61 -6.41 10.25
C ILE A 32 21.58 -7.62 10.27
N SER A 33 22.22 -7.93 11.40
CA SER A 33 23.27 -8.97 11.46
C SER A 33 22.81 -10.38 11.83
N SER A 34 21.51 -10.64 12.07
CA SER A 34 21.02 -11.96 12.49
C SER A 34 20.32 -12.80 11.41
N LEU A 35 20.23 -12.31 10.16
CA LEU A 35 19.51 -13.00 9.08
C LEU A 35 20.39 -13.78 8.09
N VAL A 36 21.71 -13.86 8.30
CA VAL A 36 22.63 -14.49 7.33
C VAL A 36 23.00 -15.95 7.66
N ALA A 37 22.38 -16.59 8.66
CA ALA A 37 22.80 -17.92 9.12
C ALA A 37 21.75 -19.04 9.01
N VAL A 38 20.71 -18.91 8.19
CA VAL A 38 19.73 -20.01 7.96
C VAL A 38 19.38 -20.16 6.48
N ALA A 39 20.37 -20.42 5.62
CA ALA A 39 20.11 -20.87 4.26
C ALA A 39 21.29 -21.64 3.65
N CYS A 40 21.85 -22.61 4.37
CA CYS A 40 22.61 -23.71 3.79
C CYS A 40 22.45 -24.91 4.71
N ASN A 41 21.37 -25.67 4.51
CA ASN A 41 21.33 -27.05 4.93
C ASN A 41 20.91 -27.87 3.71
N ASP A 42 21.89 -28.17 2.88
CA ASP A 42 21.76 -29.12 1.78
C ASP A 42 21.45 -30.50 2.37
N LYS A 43 20.16 -30.83 2.42
CA LYS A 43 19.71 -32.22 2.46
C LYS A 43 19.14 -32.56 1.09
N ALA A 44 19.97 -33.24 0.31
CA ALA A 44 19.50 -34.18 -0.69
C ALA A 44 18.44 -35.09 -0.05
N ASN A 45 17.25 -35.15 -0.65
CA ASN A 45 16.43 -36.36 -0.77
C ASN A 45 15.23 -36.09 -1.69
N GLY A 46 15.05 -37.00 -2.65
CA GLY A 46 14.14 -36.85 -3.77
C GLY A 46 12.67 -36.72 -3.38
N ALA A 47 11.97 -35.84 -4.10
CA ALA A 47 10.53 -35.87 -4.21
C ALA A 47 10.15 -35.37 -5.61
N LYS A 48 9.48 -36.27 -6.33
CA LYS A 48 8.73 -36.11 -7.60
C LYS A 48 8.64 -34.67 -8.09
N THR A 49 9.31 -34.39 -9.21
CA THR A 49 9.08 -33.17 -9.98
C THR A 49 7.71 -33.27 -10.63
N GLU A 50 6.66 -32.95 -9.87
CA GLU A 50 5.42 -32.47 -10.45
C GLU A 50 5.79 -31.21 -11.21
N ILE A 51 5.72 -31.28 -12.54
CA ILE A 51 5.84 -30.11 -13.41
C ILE A 51 4.79 -29.13 -12.90
N PRO A 52 5.15 -27.98 -12.31
CA PRO A 52 4.15 -27.04 -11.88
C PRO A 52 3.44 -26.61 -13.15
N VAL A 53 2.16 -26.96 -13.27
CA VAL A 53 1.28 -26.33 -14.26
C VAL A 53 1.45 -24.85 -14.01
N LYS A 54 2.19 -24.18 -14.91
CA LYS A 54 2.51 -22.76 -14.83
C LYS A 54 1.23 -22.02 -15.16
N VAL A 55 0.27 -22.08 -14.22
CA VAL A 55 -0.91 -21.23 -14.24
C VAL A 55 -0.33 -19.83 -14.25
N ASP A 56 -0.57 -19.14 -15.36
CA ASP A 56 -0.07 -17.80 -15.61
C ASP A 56 -0.76 -16.85 -14.62
N SER A 57 -0.23 -16.85 -13.40
CA SER A 57 -0.81 -16.16 -12.24
C SER A 57 -0.98 -14.67 -12.50
N SER A 58 -0.19 -14.12 -13.43
CA SER A 58 -0.32 -12.74 -13.91
C SER A 58 -1.63 -12.53 -14.68
N LYS A 59 -2.00 -13.45 -15.59
CA LYS A 59 -3.28 -13.37 -16.32
C LYS A 59 -4.51 -13.43 -15.41
N MET A 60 -4.46 -14.28 -14.37
CA MET A 60 -5.55 -14.33 -13.38
C MET A 60 -5.67 -13.03 -12.60
N ARG A 61 -4.54 -12.48 -12.14
CA ARG A 61 -4.49 -11.18 -11.44
C ARG A 61 -5.00 -10.05 -12.34
N LYS A 62 -4.65 -10.06 -13.63
CA LYS A 62 -5.13 -9.06 -14.60
C LYS A 62 -6.65 -9.04 -14.67
N LYS A 63 -7.28 -10.21 -14.86
CA LYS A 63 -8.74 -10.33 -14.91
C LYS A 63 -9.38 -9.84 -13.60
N GLU A 64 -8.80 -10.21 -12.46
CA GLU A 64 -9.30 -9.77 -11.16
C GLU A 64 -9.21 -8.24 -10.99
N ALA A 65 -8.13 -7.61 -11.46
CA ALA A 65 -8.00 -6.16 -11.41
C ALA A 65 -8.99 -5.43 -12.32
N VAL A 66 -9.32 -6.00 -13.50
CA VAL A 66 -10.40 -5.48 -14.35
C VAL A 66 -11.72 -5.49 -13.60
N VAL A 67 -12.09 -6.61 -12.98
CA VAL A 67 -13.34 -6.73 -12.20
C VAL A 67 -13.40 -5.69 -11.08
N VAL A 68 -12.30 -5.52 -10.34
CA VAL A 68 -12.24 -4.50 -9.27
C VAL A 68 -12.41 -3.09 -9.83
N LEU A 69 -11.79 -2.77 -10.97
CA LEU A 69 -11.93 -1.46 -11.61
C LEU A 69 -13.35 -1.21 -12.14
N ASP A 70 -14.02 -2.23 -12.66
CA ASP A 70 -15.41 -2.14 -13.12
C ASP A 70 -16.36 -1.87 -11.94
N GLU A 71 -16.14 -2.53 -10.81
CA GLU A 71 -16.88 -2.27 -9.57
C GLU A 71 -16.65 -0.84 -9.06
N VAL A 72 -15.40 -0.37 -9.07
CA VAL A 72 -15.08 1.04 -8.73
C VAL A 72 -15.80 2.00 -9.66
N GLN A 73 -15.77 1.75 -10.97
CA GLN A 73 -16.46 2.59 -11.95
C GLN A 73 -17.97 2.60 -11.72
N HIS A 74 -18.57 1.45 -11.38
CA HIS A 74 -19.99 1.36 -11.05
C HIS A 74 -20.36 2.27 -9.87
N TRP A 75 -19.55 2.28 -8.80
CA TRP A 75 -19.76 3.17 -7.65
C TRP A 75 -19.51 4.64 -8.00
N MET A 76 -18.46 4.94 -8.76
CA MET A 76 -18.14 6.29 -9.22
C MET A 76 -19.27 6.87 -10.08
N LYS A 77 -19.84 6.09 -11.01
CA LYS A 77 -20.99 6.51 -11.81
C LYS A 77 -22.15 6.96 -10.93
N LYS A 78 -22.47 6.22 -9.86
CA LYS A 78 -23.53 6.62 -8.90
C LYS A 78 -23.21 7.94 -8.20
N GLY A 79 -21.95 8.20 -7.89
CA GLY A 79 -21.49 9.47 -7.33
C GLY A 79 -21.60 10.63 -8.31
N VAL A 80 -21.09 10.46 -9.53
CA VAL A 80 -21.14 11.47 -10.60
C VAL A 80 -22.59 11.81 -10.96
N THR A 81 -23.47 10.82 -11.04
CA THR A 81 -24.91 11.03 -11.29
C THR A 81 -25.70 11.48 -10.06
N LYS A 82 -25.03 11.84 -8.95
CA LYS A 82 -25.65 12.27 -7.68
C LYS A 82 -26.69 11.29 -7.08
N LYS A 83 -26.64 10.01 -7.45
CA LYS A 83 -27.52 8.95 -6.92
C LYS A 83 -27.13 8.55 -5.50
N LEU A 84 -25.85 8.70 -5.16
CA LEU A 84 -25.30 8.43 -3.83
C LEU A 84 -24.42 9.59 -3.39
N SER A 85 -24.32 9.81 -2.08
CA SER A 85 -23.39 10.80 -1.53
C SER A 85 -21.95 10.35 -1.72
N THR A 86 -21.04 11.33 -1.88
CA THR A 86 -19.60 11.10 -2.00
C THR A 86 -19.06 10.25 -0.84
N ASN A 87 -19.54 10.48 0.38
CA ASN A 87 -19.14 9.71 1.56
C ASN A 87 -19.49 8.22 1.43
N LYS A 88 -20.69 7.90 0.90
CA LYS A 88 -21.10 6.50 0.71
C LYS A 88 -20.34 5.86 -0.44
N VAL A 89 -20.12 6.59 -1.53
CA VAL A 89 -19.31 6.12 -2.67
C VAL A 89 -17.87 5.81 -2.23
N ASN A 90 -17.24 6.69 -1.45
CA ASN A 90 -15.87 6.48 -0.98
C ASN A 90 -15.73 5.29 -0.03
N LYS A 91 -16.75 5.02 0.81
CA LYS A 91 -16.75 3.83 1.69
C LYS A 91 -16.67 2.52 0.90
N GLU A 92 -17.29 2.46 -0.28
CA GLU A 92 -17.25 1.28 -1.15
C GLU A 92 -15.97 1.24 -1.99
N ILE A 93 -15.51 2.38 -2.52
CA ILE A 93 -14.36 2.43 -3.43
C ILE A 93 -13.03 2.20 -2.71
N ASN A 94 -12.84 2.75 -1.52
CA ASN A 94 -11.57 2.67 -0.81
C ASN A 94 -11.06 1.22 -0.63
N PRO A 95 -11.84 0.25 -0.10
CA PRO A 95 -11.37 -1.13 0.02
C PRO A 95 -11.11 -1.79 -1.33
N LEU A 96 -11.87 -1.44 -2.38
CA LEU A 96 -11.64 -1.94 -3.74
C LEU A 96 -10.30 -1.42 -4.29
N MET A 97 -9.98 -0.16 -4.07
CA MET A 97 -8.71 0.43 -4.51
C MET A 97 -7.51 -0.14 -3.75
N GLU A 98 -7.66 -0.50 -2.47
CA GLU A 98 -6.64 -1.25 -1.73
C GLU A 98 -6.43 -2.66 -2.32
N LYS A 99 -7.52 -3.35 -2.67
CA LYS A 99 -7.44 -4.66 -3.34
C LYS A 99 -6.74 -4.55 -4.70
N TYR A 100 -7.10 -3.54 -5.49
CA TYR A 100 -6.47 -3.24 -6.78
C TYR A 100 -4.97 -2.99 -6.64
N GLN A 101 -4.54 -2.21 -5.65
CA GLN A 101 -3.13 -1.93 -5.39
C GLN A 101 -2.34 -3.23 -5.11
N LYS A 102 -2.89 -4.11 -4.27
CA LYS A 102 -2.28 -5.43 -3.97
C LYS A 102 -2.18 -6.34 -5.19
N LEU A 103 -3.11 -6.22 -6.14
CA LEU A 103 -3.06 -6.97 -7.40
C LEU A 103 -1.95 -6.44 -8.30
N LEU A 104 -1.83 -5.12 -8.43
CA LEU A 104 -0.79 -4.47 -9.25
C LEU A 104 0.63 -4.82 -8.79
N GLU A 105 0.90 -4.81 -7.48
CA GLU A 105 2.21 -5.16 -6.91
C GLU A 105 2.69 -6.55 -7.30
N LYS A 106 1.74 -7.43 -7.66
CA LYS A 106 2.00 -8.83 -8.02
C LYS A 106 1.95 -9.07 -9.53
N MET A 107 1.71 -8.04 -10.35
CA MET A 107 1.70 -8.16 -11.80
C MET A 107 3.07 -7.91 -12.40
N ASN A 108 3.32 -8.48 -13.58
CA ASN A 108 4.45 -8.07 -14.39
C ASN A 108 4.23 -6.64 -14.96
N LYS A 109 5.30 -6.04 -15.49
CA LYS A 109 5.26 -4.67 -16.04
C LYS A 109 4.27 -4.52 -17.20
N GLN A 110 4.14 -5.53 -18.04
CA GLN A 110 3.25 -5.47 -19.21
C GLN A 110 1.78 -5.44 -18.77
N ASP A 111 1.35 -6.43 -17.98
CA ASP A 111 -0.04 -6.54 -17.50
C ASP A 111 -0.43 -5.35 -16.63
N SER A 112 0.49 -4.86 -15.77
CA SER A 112 0.24 -3.64 -14.98
C SER A 112 0.06 -2.40 -15.86
N THR A 113 0.84 -2.26 -16.94
CA THR A 113 0.68 -1.15 -17.90
C THR A 113 -0.67 -1.23 -18.62
N GLU A 114 -1.04 -2.42 -19.10
CA GLU A 114 -2.35 -2.64 -19.75
C GLU A 114 -3.51 -2.28 -18.82
N ILE A 115 -3.42 -2.66 -17.54
CA ILE A 115 -4.45 -2.35 -16.53
C ILE A 115 -4.50 -0.86 -16.15
N GLN A 116 -3.36 -0.19 -16.06
CA GLN A 116 -3.35 1.25 -15.82
C GLN A 116 -3.95 2.02 -17.00
N ASN A 117 -3.69 1.58 -18.24
CA ASN A 117 -4.32 2.15 -19.43
C ASN A 117 -5.85 1.95 -19.40
N TYR A 118 -6.30 0.76 -18.99
CA TYR A 118 -7.72 0.50 -18.78
C TYR A 118 -8.33 1.45 -17.73
N ARG A 119 -7.67 1.63 -16.59
CA ARG A 119 -8.11 2.57 -15.55
C ARG A 119 -8.24 4.01 -16.07
N VAL A 120 -7.28 4.48 -16.88
CA VAL A 120 -7.34 5.82 -17.49
C VAL A 120 -8.55 5.95 -18.41
N LYS A 121 -8.85 4.91 -19.22
CA LYS A 121 -10.06 4.89 -20.04
C LYS A 121 -11.33 5.08 -19.20
N LEU A 122 -11.46 4.34 -18.10
CA LEU A 122 -12.63 4.45 -17.22
C LEU A 122 -12.77 5.83 -16.58
N ILE A 123 -11.65 6.48 -16.24
CA ILE A 123 -11.62 7.86 -15.72
C ILE A 123 -12.13 8.83 -16.79
N ASN A 124 -11.68 8.70 -18.04
CA ASN A 124 -12.15 9.56 -19.13
C ASN A 124 -13.67 9.42 -19.33
N GLU A 125 -14.21 8.19 -19.30
CA GLU A 125 -15.66 7.96 -19.36
C GLU A 125 -16.42 8.65 -18.22
N LEU A 126 -15.85 8.72 -17.01
CA LEU A 126 -16.45 9.42 -15.88
C LEU A 126 -16.40 10.93 -16.03
N ILE A 127 -15.31 11.47 -16.60
CA ILE A 127 -15.18 12.90 -16.92
C ILE A 127 -16.22 13.31 -17.94
N ASP A 128 -16.36 12.55 -19.02
CA ASP A 128 -17.36 12.81 -20.06
C ASP A 128 -18.78 12.80 -19.47
N LEU A 129 -19.09 11.82 -18.62
CA LEU A 129 -20.37 11.74 -17.92
C LEU A 129 -20.62 12.95 -17.00
N GLN A 130 -19.57 13.48 -16.36
CA GLN A 130 -19.68 14.65 -15.50
C GLN A 130 -19.89 15.93 -16.32
N ILE A 131 -19.28 16.04 -17.50
CA ILE A 131 -19.47 17.16 -18.43
C ILE A 131 -20.91 17.18 -18.97
N GLN A 132 -21.44 16.01 -19.38
CA GLN A 132 -22.81 15.89 -19.90
C GLN A 132 -23.90 16.27 -18.89
N GLN A 133 -23.59 16.28 -17.59
CA GLN A 133 -24.52 16.66 -16.53
C GLN A 133 -24.47 18.14 -16.14
N LYS A 134 -23.54 18.91 -16.71
CA LYS A 134 -23.48 20.36 -16.55
C LYS A 134 -24.36 21.04 -17.60
#